data_AF-A0A936MFF3-F1
#
_entry.id   AF-A0A936MFF3-F1
#
_cell.length_a   1.000
_cell.length_b   1.000
_cell.length_c   1.000
_cell.angle_alpha   90.00
_cell.angle_beta   90.00
_cell.angle_gamma   90.00
#
_symmetry.space_group_name_H-M   'P 1'
#
loop_
_entity.id
_entity.type
_entity.pdbx_description
1 polymer ?
#
loop_
_entity_poly.entity_id
_entity_poly.type
_entity_poly.pdbx_seq_one_letter_code
_entity_poly.pdbx_strand_id
1 'polypeptide(L)'
;MSGATRNPFERFGIDPKEGPRAITERLRELAEDANEEDRAAIRAAWEELTLHPLRRLRAALGAHPRHPDASRTSSDYAPLRGRKTSAQKSLTFIDLAPRPSVAFALRAFLSSAAERTRRSTPQPLDDDPVLALSPSEKPNRHVR
;
A
#
# COMPACT_ATOMS: atom_id res chain seq x y z
N MET A 1 -2.64 -0.89 26.19
CA MET A 1 -3.47 -2.05 26.58
C MET A 1 -3.94 -2.72 25.30
N SER A 2 -3.61 -4.00 25.14
CA SER A 2 -3.70 -4.80 23.90
C SER A 2 -5.08 -4.79 23.25
N GLY A 3 -5.16 -4.33 22.00
CA GLY A 3 -6.30 -4.60 21.10
C GLY A 3 -6.27 -6.02 20.50
N ALA A 4 -5.18 -6.75 20.69
CA ALA A 4 -4.93 -8.04 20.06
C ALA A 4 -5.95 -9.14 20.41
N THR A 5 -6.51 -9.11 21.62
CA THR A 5 -7.44 -10.16 22.09
C THR A 5 -8.83 -10.06 21.46
N ARG A 6 -9.17 -8.93 20.83
CA ARG A 6 -10.53 -8.68 20.31
C ARG A 6 -10.64 -8.82 18.79
N ASN A 7 -9.52 -8.86 18.07
CA ASN A 7 -9.55 -8.90 16.61
C ASN A 7 -9.58 -10.35 16.10
N PRO A 8 -10.63 -10.77 15.36
CA PRO A 8 -10.70 -12.14 14.83
C PRO A 8 -9.52 -12.48 13.91
N PHE A 9 -8.94 -11.51 13.18
CA PHE A 9 -7.76 -11.77 12.34
C PHE A 9 -6.52 -12.16 13.15
N GLU A 10 -6.27 -11.49 14.27
CA GLU A 10 -5.12 -11.80 15.12
C GLU A 10 -5.33 -13.07 15.94
N ARG A 11 -6.56 -13.31 16.40
CA ARG A 11 -6.89 -14.51 17.20
C ARG A 11 -6.70 -15.80 16.41
N PHE A 12 -7.07 -15.80 15.13
CA PHE A 12 -7.02 -16.99 14.27
C PHE A 12 -5.85 -16.96 13.27
N GLY A 13 -4.98 -15.94 13.33
CA GLY A 13 -3.81 -15.82 12.45
C GLY A 13 -4.16 -15.64 10.98
N ILE A 14 -5.32 -15.05 10.67
CA ILE A 14 -5.83 -14.87 9.31
C ILE A 14 -5.32 -13.53 8.74
N ASP A 15 -4.87 -13.53 7.49
CA ASP A 15 -4.43 -12.30 6.83
C ASP A 15 -5.64 -11.41 6.48
N PRO A 16 -5.71 -10.15 6.95
CA PRO A 16 -6.79 -9.23 6.61
C PRO A 16 -6.89 -8.87 5.12
N LYS A 17 -5.86 -9.16 4.32
CA LYS A 17 -5.87 -8.96 2.86
C LYS A 17 -6.56 -10.09 2.11
N GLU A 18 -6.83 -11.22 2.76
CA GLU A 18 -7.46 -12.37 2.13
C GLU A 18 -8.94 -12.12 1.81
N GLY A 19 -9.39 -12.71 0.70
CA GLY A 19 -10.79 -12.65 0.28
C GLY A 19 -11.69 -13.55 1.14
N PRO A 20 -13.04 -13.40 1.04
CA PRO A 20 -13.99 -14.19 1.82
C PRO A 20 -13.78 -15.71 1.70
N ARG A 21 -13.45 -16.20 0.50
CA ARG A 21 -13.23 -17.64 0.24
C ARG A 21 -12.01 -18.19 0.99
N ALA A 22 -10.89 -17.46 0.97
CA ALA A 22 -9.69 -17.85 1.71
C ALA A 22 -9.92 -17.83 3.22
N ILE A 23 -10.63 -16.81 3.72
CA ILE A 23 -11.04 -16.74 5.14
C ILE A 23 -11.90 -17.95 5.53
N THR A 24 -12.86 -18.36 4.69
CA THR A 24 -13.70 -19.54 4.98
C THR A 24 -12.91 -20.84 5.01
N GLU A 25 -11.92 -20.99 4.14
CA GLU A 25 -11.08 -22.18 4.06
C GLU A 25 -10.19 -22.27 5.30
N ARG A 26 -9.54 -21.16 5.70
CA ARG A 26 -8.77 -21.08 6.94
C ARG A 26 -9.58 -21.35 8.20
N LEU A 27 -10.77 -20.77 8.31
CA LEU A 27 -11.64 -21.02 9.47
C LEU A 27 -12.18 -22.45 9.49
N ARG A 28 -12.35 -23.09 8.33
CA ARG A 28 -12.73 -24.50 8.24
C ARG A 28 -11.61 -25.41 8.73
N GLU A 29 -10.38 -25.20 8.27
CA GLU A 29 -9.18 -25.92 8.75
C GLU A 29 -9.10 -25.82 10.28
N LEU A 30 -9.25 -24.61 10.83
CA LEU A 30 -9.23 -24.39 12.29
C LEU A 30 -10.40 -25.05 13.03
N ALA A 31 -11.57 -25.19 12.40
CA ALA A 31 -12.74 -25.82 13.03
C ALA A 31 -12.62 -27.35 13.10
N GLU A 32 -11.88 -27.96 12.16
CA GLU A 32 -11.64 -29.40 12.12
C GLU A 32 -10.75 -29.85 13.30
N ASP A 33 -9.76 -29.02 13.68
CA ASP A 33 -8.85 -29.28 14.80
C ASP A 33 -9.33 -28.73 16.16
N ALA A 34 -10.45 -28.00 16.19
CA ALA A 34 -10.96 -27.30 17.38
C ALA A 34 -11.93 -28.12 18.25
N ASN A 35 -11.89 -27.86 19.56
CA ASN A 35 -12.86 -28.34 20.54
C ASN A 35 -14.22 -27.62 20.37
N GLU A 36 -15.28 -28.15 21.00
CA GLU A 36 -16.65 -27.60 20.84
C GLU A 36 -16.77 -26.13 21.28
N GLU A 37 -16.06 -25.71 22.33
CA GLU A 37 -16.02 -24.31 22.77
C GLU A 37 -15.33 -23.39 21.74
N ASP A 38 -14.25 -23.88 21.12
CA ASP A 38 -13.51 -23.14 20.10
C ASP A 38 -14.29 -23.07 18.78
N ARG A 39 -15.06 -24.11 18.44
CA ARG A 39 -15.96 -24.10 17.27
C ARG A 39 -17.02 -23.01 17.35
N ALA A 40 -17.58 -22.75 18.54
CA ALA A 40 -18.51 -21.65 18.73
C ALA A 40 -17.84 -20.29 18.47
N ALA A 41 -16.61 -20.11 18.94
CA ALA A 41 -15.83 -18.89 18.69
C ALA A 41 -15.44 -18.72 17.21
N ILE A 42 -15.07 -19.81 16.53
CA ILE A 42 -14.77 -19.83 15.10
C ILE A 42 -16.01 -19.48 14.29
N ARG A 43 -17.19 -20.02 14.64
CA ARG A 43 -18.45 -19.68 13.98
C ARG A 43 -18.80 -18.20 14.13
N ALA A 44 -18.67 -17.64 15.33
CA ALA A 44 -18.90 -16.22 15.55
C ALA A 44 -17.95 -15.33 14.73
N ALA A 45 -16.67 -15.72 14.63
CA ALA A 45 -15.69 -15.01 13.82
C ALA A 45 -15.96 -15.15 12.32
N TRP A 46 -16.40 -16.34 11.87
CA TRP A 46 -16.82 -16.57 10.50
C TRP A 46 -17.98 -15.65 10.12
N GLU A 47 -19.00 -15.54 10.98
CA GLU A 47 -20.14 -14.65 10.75
C GLU A 47 -19.69 -13.18 10.67
N GLU A 48 -18.85 -12.73 11.60
CA GLU A 48 -18.36 -11.35 11.61
C GLU A 48 -17.52 -11.00 10.36
N LEU A 49 -16.70 -11.94 9.88
CA LEU A 49 -15.79 -11.72 8.76
C LEU A 49 -16.43 -11.93 7.39
N THR A 50 -17.44 -12.80 7.26
CA THR A 50 -18.01 -13.16 5.96
C THR A 50 -19.36 -12.52 5.68
N LEU A 51 -20.23 -12.37 6.69
CA LEU A 51 -21.59 -11.81 6.51
C LEU A 51 -21.63 -10.27 6.62
N HIS A 52 -20.62 -9.65 7.24
CA HIS A 52 -20.62 -8.22 7.50
C HIS A 52 -19.38 -7.51 6.92
N PRO A 53 -19.41 -7.09 5.64
CA PRO A 53 -18.27 -6.48 4.95
C PRO A 53 -17.67 -5.26 5.67
N LEU A 54 -18.51 -4.42 6.30
CA LEU A 54 -18.08 -3.26 7.07
C LEU A 54 -17.37 -3.65 8.38
N ARG A 55 -17.85 -4.70 9.05
CA ARG A 55 -17.19 -5.21 10.27
C ARG A 55 -15.86 -5.85 9.93
N ARG A 56 -15.80 -6.62 8.85
CA ARG A 56 -14.56 -7.13 8.28
C ARG A 56 -13.56 -6.02 8.01
N LEU A 57 -13.96 -4.94 7.32
CA LEU A 57 -13.07 -3.83 7.03
C LEU A 57 -12.56 -3.15 8.31
N ARG A 58 -13.44 -2.92 9.29
CA ARG A 58 -13.06 -2.34 10.58
C ARG A 58 -12.08 -3.23 11.35
N ALA A 59 -12.31 -4.54 11.35
CA ALA A 59 -11.42 -5.53 11.94
C ALA A 59 -10.08 -5.59 11.18
N ALA A 60 -10.10 -5.55 9.85
CA ALA A 60 -8.90 -5.56 9.01
C ALA A 60 -8.02 -4.32 9.24
N LEU A 61 -8.63 -3.14 9.37
CA LEU A 61 -7.91 -1.90 9.70
C LEU A 61 -7.32 -1.90 11.11
N GLY A 62 -7.97 -2.60 12.05
CA GLY A 62 -7.47 -2.77 13.41
C GLY A 62 -6.50 -3.95 13.56
N ALA A 63 -6.32 -4.76 12.52
CA ALA A 63 -5.43 -5.92 12.55
C ALA A 63 -4.00 -5.45 12.34
N HIS A 64 -3.14 -5.78 13.30
CA HIS A 64 -1.71 -5.61 13.19
C HIS A 64 -1.13 -6.99 12.88
N PRO A 65 -1.09 -7.41 11.60
CA PRO A 65 -0.45 -8.67 11.24
C PRO A 65 0.97 -8.60 11.78
N ARG A 66 1.29 -9.49 12.73
CA ARG A 66 2.65 -9.64 13.23
C ARG A 66 3.46 -10.21 12.07
N HIS A 67 4.01 -9.33 11.24
CA HIS A 67 4.97 -9.74 10.24
C HIS A 67 6.10 -10.48 10.98
N PRO A 68 6.59 -11.62 10.50
CA PRO A 68 7.76 -12.26 11.09
C PRO A 68 8.99 -11.33 11.10
N ASP A 69 8.97 -10.27 10.29
CA ASP A 69 9.97 -9.20 10.29
C ASP A 69 9.72 -8.11 11.35
N ALA A 70 8.60 -8.10 12.09
CA ALA A 70 8.32 -7.04 13.07
C ALA A 70 9.35 -6.99 14.20
N SER A 71 10.12 -8.06 14.39
CA SER A 71 11.44 -8.06 15.03
C SER A 71 12.52 -7.41 14.16
N ARG A 72 12.28 -6.21 13.61
CA ARG A 72 13.35 -5.35 13.02
C ARG A 72 14.18 -4.67 14.11
N THR A 73 14.37 -5.35 15.23
CA THR A 73 15.31 -4.98 16.30
C THR A 73 16.64 -5.71 16.14
N SER A 74 16.93 -6.33 14.99
CA SER A 74 18.30 -6.74 14.67
C SER A 74 19.10 -5.49 14.27
N SER A 75 20.37 -5.44 14.68
CA SER A 75 21.29 -4.34 14.42
C SER A 75 21.54 -4.08 12.92
N ASP A 76 21.08 -4.96 12.03
CA ASP A 76 21.28 -4.90 10.58
C ASP A 76 20.25 -4.02 9.87
N TYR A 77 19.14 -3.66 10.55
CA TYR A 77 18.11 -2.80 9.96
C TYR A 77 18.33 -1.34 10.32
N ALA A 78 18.32 -0.47 9.31
CA ALA A 78 18.31 0.97 9.51
C ALA A 78 17.09 1.37 10.38
N PRO A 79 17.28 2.22 11.41
CA PRO A 79 16.21 2.60 12.29
C PRO A 79 15.07 3.23 11.49
N LEU A 80 13.84 2.81 11.78
CA LEU A 80 12.64 3.45 11.23
C LEU A 80 12.76 4.95 11.48
N ARG A 81 12.74 5.75 10.41
CA ARG A 81 12.68 7.21 10.55
C ARG A 81 11.43 7.50 11.36
N GLY A 82 11.62 7.84 12.63
CA GLY A 82 10.54 8.23 13.52
C GLY A 82 9.74 9.29 12.80
N ARG A 83 8.44 9.02 12.60
CA ARG A 83 7.52 10.03 12.11
C ARG A 83 7.70 11.22 13.04
N LYS A 84 8.20 12.35 12.52
CA LYS A 84 8.31 13.59 13.29
C LYS A 84 6.91 13.87 13.82
N THR A 85 6.68 13.57 15.08
CA THR A 85 5.51 14.07 15.78
C THR A 85 5.61 15.56 15.61
N SER A 86 4.60 16.17 14.99
CA SER A 86 4.55 17.62 14.94
C SER A 86 4.42 18.05 16.39
N ALA A 87 5.54 18.39 17.03
CA ALA A 87 5.54 19.12 18.28
C ALA A 87 4.51 20.24 18.11
N GLN A 88 3.57 20.35 19.03
CA GLN A 88 2.44 21.28 18.94
C GLN A 88 3.00 22.65 18.60
N LYS A 89 2.91 23.00 17.31
CA LYS A 89 3.44 24.26 16.82
C LYS A 89 2.41 25.29 17.26
N SER A 90 2.83 26.24 18.07
CA SER A 90 1.97 27.35 18.50
C SER A 90 1.41 28.02 17.25
N LEU A 91 0.09 28.00 17.10
CA LEU A 91 -0.59 28.62 15.97
C LEU A 91 -0.28 30.12 15.96
N THR A 92 0.20 30.62 14.83
CA THR A 92 0.48 32.04 14.61
C THR A 92 -0.63 32.67 13.76
N PHE A 93 -0.75 34.00 13.74
CA PHE A 93 -1.72 34.68 12.88
C PHE A 93 -1.56 34.36 11.38
N ILE A 94 -0.37 33.97 10.95
CA ILE A 94 -0.09 33.51 9.58
C ILE A 94 -0.82 32.18 9.28
N ASP A 95 -1.03 31.34 10.29
CA ASP A 95 -1.74 30.06 10.14
C ASP A 95 -3.25 30.23 10.00
N LEU A 96 -3.80 31.40 10.37
CA LEU A 96 -5.21 31.79 10.13
C LEU A 96 -5.44 32.38 8.74
N ALA A 97 -4.41 32.50 7.90
CA ALA A 97 -4.60 32.98 6.54
C ALA A 97 -5.63 32.08 5.82
N PRO A 98 -6.58 32.67 5.06
CA PRO A 98 -7.59 31.91 4.35
C PRO A 98 -6.90 30.97 3.37
N ARG A 99 -6.96 29.67 3.65
CA ARG A 99 -6.44 28.64 2.74
C ARG A 99 -7.43 28.45 1.60
N PRO A 100 -6.95 28.28 0.36
CA PRO A 100 -7.83 27.88 -0.73
C PRO A 100 -8.52 26.57 -0.37
N SER A 101 -9.76 26.39 -0.82
CA SER A 101 -10.48 25.15 -0.59
C SER A 101 -9.73 23.96 -1.20
N VAL A 102 -9.88 22.78 -0.60
CA VAL A 102 -9.27 21.54 -1.11
C VAL A 102 -9.67 21.29 -2.56
N ALA A 103 -10.93 21.56 -2.91
CA ALA A 103 -11.43 21.45 -4.28
C ALA A 103 -10.68 22.38 -5.24
N PHE A 104 -10.40 23.63 -4.84
CA PHE A 104 -9.63 24.57 -5.65
C PHE A 104 -8.17 24.11 -5.83
N ALA A 105 -7.52 23.66 -4.74
CA ALA A 105 -6.15 23.17 -4.79
C ALA A 105 -5.99 21.95 -5.70
N LEU A 106 -6.93 20.99 -5.62
CA LEU A 106 -6.94 19.80 -6.48
C LEU A 106 -7.16 20.17 -7.94
N ARG A 107 -8.08 21.09 -8.24
CA ARG A 107 -8.31 21.57 -9.61
C ARG A 107 -7.05 22.21 -10.19
N ALA A 108 -6.41 23.11 -9.44
CA ALA A 108 -5.18 23.77 -9.88
C ALA A 108 -4.04 22.77 -10.13
N PHE A 109 -3.88 21.78 -9.26
CA PHE A 109 -2.89 20.72 -9.44
C PHE A 109 -3.14 19.91 -10.71
N LEU A 110 -4.39 19.47 -10.95
CA LEU A 110 -4.75 18.69 -12.14
C LEU A 110 -4.57 19.50 -13.43
N SER A 111 -4.90 20.80 -13.42
CA SER A 111 -4.65 21.69 -14.55
C SER A 111 -3.14 21.87 -14.82
N SER A 112 -2.31 21.99 -13.77
CA SER A 112 -0.84 22.04 -13.91
C SER A 112 -0.25 20.73 -14.43
N ALA A 113 -0.80 19.59 -14.03
CA ALA A 113 -0.38 18.28 -14.51
C ALA A 113 -0.67 18.13 -16.01
N ALA A 114 -1.87 18.52 -16.47
CA ALA A 114 -2.24 18.49 -17.89
C ALA A 114 -1.31 19.37 -18.75
N GLU A 115 -0.92 20.54 -18.25
CA GLU A 115 -0.02 21.45 -18.95
C GLU A 115 1.43 20.92 -19.01
N ARG A 116 1.85 20.13 -18.01
CA ARG A 116 3.13 19.41 -18.05
C ARG A 116 3.11 18.31 -19.10
N THR A 117 2.03 17.52 -19.17
CA THR A 117 1.91 16.43 -20.15
C THR A 117 1.95 16.94 -21.60
N ARG A 118 1.39 18.14 -21.86
CA ARG A 118 1.43 18.79 -23.19
C ARG A 118 2.82 19.30 -23.60
N ARG A 119 3.69 19.62 -22.64
CA ARG A 119 5.07 20.05 -22.92
C ARG A 119 6.03 18.88 -23.14
N SER A 120 5.63 17.69 -22.73
CA SER A 120 6.38 16.45 -22.90
C SER A 120 5.90 15.62 -24.09
N THR A 121 5.42 16.25 -25.17
CA THR A 121 5.27 15.55 -26.45
C THR A 121 6.65 14.98 -26.80
N PRO A 122 6.82 13.66 -26.85
CA PRO A 122 8.09 13.08 -27.22
C PRO A 122 8.41 13.53 -28.64
N GLN A 123 9.59 14.12 -28.82
CA GLN A 123 10.12 14.39 -30.15
C GLN A 123 10.14 13.06 -30.93
N PRO A 124 9.64 13.01 -32.17
CA PRO A 124 9.66 11.79 -32.96
C PRO A 124 11.10 11.25 -33.02
N LEU A 125 11.24 9.94 -32.80
CA LEU A 125 12.54 9.25 -32.71
C LEU A 125 13.39 9.39 -33.99
N ASP A 126 12.74 9.76 -35.11
CA ASP A 126 13.34 9.98 -36.42
C ASP A 126 14.23 11.25 -36.48
N ASP A 127 14.06 12.19 -35.54
CA ASP A 127 14.83 13.44 -35.48
C ASP A 127 16.04 13.35 -34.50
N ASP A 128 16.45 12.15 -34.09
CA ASP A 128 17.59 11.98 -33.18
C ASP A 128 18.94 12.17 -33.92
N PRO A 129 19.70 13.25 -33.64
CA PRO A 129 20.98 13.50 -34.29
C PRO A 129 22.04 12.44 -33.94
N VAL A 130 21.84 11.65 -32.88
CA VAL A 130 22.72 10.53 -32.52
C VAL A 130 22.56 9.36 -33.49
N LEU A 131 21.36 9.12 -34.01
CA LEU A 131 21.08 8.03 -34.96
C LEU A 131 21.51 8.38 -36.39
N ALA A 132 21.52 9.67 -36.75
CA ALA A 132 21.93 10.16 -38.07
C ALA A 132 23.44 10.03 -38.35
N LEU A 133 24.27 9.81 -37.32
CA LEU A 133 25.74 9.81 -37.41
C LEU A 133 26.37 8.42 -37.58
N SER A 134 25.60 7.36 -37.86
CA SER A 134 26.19 6.02 -38.04
C SER A 134 26.98 5.94 -39.35
N PRO A 135 28.32 5.75 -39.30
CA PRO A 135 29.12 5.61 -40.51
C PRO A 135 28.84 4.26 -41.19
N SER A 136 28.48 4.32 -42.47
CA SER A 136 28.37 3.15 -43.35
C SER A 136 29.78 2.61 -43.64
N GLU A 137 30.23 1.64 -42.84
CA GLU A 137 31.47 0.92 -43.12
C GLU A 137 31.16 -0.43 -43.76
N LYS A 138 31.19 -0.48 -45.10
CA LYS A 138 31.17 -1.74 -45.86
C LYS A 138 32.61 -2.29 -45.91
N PRO A 139 32.88 -3.52 -45.45
CA PRO A 139 34.18 -4.14 -45.67
C PRO A 139 34.30 -4.61 -47.13
N ASN A 140 35.15 -3.92 -47.89
CA ASN A 140 35.54 -4.26 -49.25
C ASN A 140 36.41 -5.53 -49.20
N ARG A 141 35.91 -6.65 -49.73
CA ARG A 141 36.60 -7.95 -49.72
C ARG A 141 37.21 -8.20 -51.10
N HIS A 142 38.48 -7.80 -51.29
CA HIS A 142 39.28 -8.17 -52.47
C HIS A 142 40.69 -8.62 -52.08
N VAL A 143 40.90 -9.94 -52.07
CA VAL A 143 42.15 -10.70 -52.27
C VAL A 143 41.64 -12.09 -52.74
N ARG A 144 41.83 -12.58 -53.96
CA ARG A 144 42.97 -12.66 -54.87
C ARG A 144 42.54 -12.51 -56.33
#